data_AF-A0A2E6SH42-F1
#
_entry.id   AF-A0A2E6SH42-F1
#
_cell.length_a   1.000
_cell.length_b   1.000
_cell.length_c   1.000
_cell.angle_alpha   90.00
_cell.angle_beta   90.00
_cell.angle_gamma   90.00
#
_symmetry.space_group_name_H-M   'P 1'
#
loop_
_entity.id
_entity.type
_entity.pdbx_description
1 polymer ?
#
loop_
_entity_poly.entity_id
_entity_poly.type
_entity_poly.pdbx_seq_one_letter_code
_entity_poly.pdbx_strand_id
1 'polypeptide(L)'
;MKRVFYINSMMAALVIAQPKETIEFQLNTISGIVLNKKDQTPIPDLKVEILSGNNLLKDSTFTDDDGNFMIEEVGYVWKPKIRFFSRDFESITHKLNPKQLDKNNNITIRQLVSPIPNNKKIPSLTQNAIESRAETFFIRGNVFYYLSIVNNRYFAERIIIRSKQAHDKGDGFIDIVVNGITYDPARCYVPQIGKYENLAHIIDDYFPSPIFARSGLPLHLPKDLLEPSTIYGAVKDAITGKAVPGVEVRLAGSSKRRITDQKGKFAFQVKEAGTYRIMVNPPLGYTKNESGISQIMVKSSRGGWYLSNHFVSR
;
A
#
# COMPACT_ATOMS: atom_id res chain seq x y z
N MET A 1 4.99 -53.69 45.18
CA MET A 1 5.57 -53.85 43.82
C MET A 1 4.70 -53.20 42.73
N LYS A 2 4.50 -51.87 42.75
CA LYS A 2 3.79 -51.12 41.67
C LYS A 2 4.33 -49.71 41.39
N ARG A 3 5.45 -49.31 42.02
CA ARG A 3 6.06 -47.97 41.86
C ARG A 3 7.30 -47.93 40.96
N VAL A 4 7.88 -49.09 40.62
CA VAL A 4 9.12 -49.15 39.81
C VAL A 4 8.84 -49.15 38.30
N PHE A 5 7.62 -49.48 37.86
CA PHE A 5 7.26 -49.46 36.43
C PHE A 5 6.93 -48.07 35.87
N TYR A 6 6.61 -47.08 36.71
CA TYR A 6 6.28 -45.74 36.23
C TYR A 6 7.51 -44.89 35.89
N ILE A 7 8.65 -45.15 36.53
CA ILE A 7 9.88 -44.37 36.30
C ILE A 7 10.53 -44.76 34.95
N ASN A 8 10.46 -46.03 34.56
CA ASN A 8 10.97 -46.48 33.25
C ASN A 8 10.11 -46.00 32.07
N SER A 9 8.80 -45.82 32.25
CA SER A 9 7.91 -45.27 31.20
C SER A 9 8.15 -43.78 30.95
N MET A 10 8.48 -43.02 32.01
CA MET A 10 8.75 -41.58 31.90
C MET A 10 10.09 -41.26 31.22
N MET A 11 11.12 -42.10 31.43
CA MET A 11 12.37 -41.99 30.67
C MET A 11 12.21 -42.38 29.20
N ALA A 12 11.39 -43.38 28.88
CA ALA A 12 11.11 -43.74 27.49
C ALA A 12 10.35 -42.63 26.74
N ALA A 13 9.41 -41.94 27.39
CA ALA A 13 8.69 -40.80 26.81
C ALA A 13 9.60 -39.58 26.56
N LEU A 14 10.61 -39.34 27.41
CA LEU A 14 11.58 -38.27 27.23
C LEU A 14 12.56 -38.53 26.08
N VAL A 15 12.85 -39.79 25.75
CA VAL A 15 13.69 -40.16 24.60
C VAL A 15 12.92 -40.09 23.27
N ILE A 16 11.59 -40.29 23.29
CA ILE A 16 10.73 -40.22 22.09
C ILE A 16 10.23 -38.78 21.83
N ALA A 17 10.31 -37.89 22.81
CA ALA A 17 10.04 -36.46 22.65
C ALA A 17 11.25 -35.69 22.10
N GLN A 18 11.87 -36.17 21.01
CA GLN A 18 12.69 -35.28 20.21
C GLN A 18 11.75 -34.28 19.49
N PRO A 19 11.96 -32.96 19.58
CA PRO A 19 11.23 -32.02 18.76
C PRO A 19 11.55 -32.39 17.30
N LYS A 20 10.54 -32.74 16.50
CA LYS A 20 10.69 -32.86 15.05
C LYS A 20 11.23 -31.53 14.54
N GLU A 21 12.54 -31.49 14.27
CA GLU A 21 13.35 -30.35 13.82
C GLU A 21 12.52 -29.11 13.45
N THR A 22 12.35 -28.23 14.44
CA THR A 22 11.96 -26.84 14.27
C THR A 22 13.13 -26.16 13.56
N ILE A 23 13.18 -26.21 12.23
CA ILE A 23 14.19 -25.46 11.47
C ILE A 23 13.76 -24.00 11.40
N GLU A 24 13.71 -23.36 12.56
CA GLU A 24 13.78 -21.91 12.69
C GLU A 24 15.24 -21.57 12.90
N PHE A 25 15.77 -20.68 12.06
CA PHE A 25 17.13 -20.16 12.23
C PHE A 25 17.14 -18.66 11.97
N GLN A 26 18.10 -17.99 12.58
CA GLN A 26 18.35 -16.58 12.32
C GLN A 26 19.05 -16.44 10.97
N LEU A 27 18.44 -15.68 10.07
CA LEU A 27 19.05 -15.22 8.83
C LEU A 27 19.33 -13.73 9.01
N ASN A 28 20.58 -13.31 8.95
CA ASN A 28 20.92 -11.90 9.05
C ASN A 28 20.80 -11.25 7.67
N THR A 29 21.67 -11.65 6.75
CA THR A 29 21.67 -11.13 5.38
C THR A 29 21.59 -12.25 4.36
N ILE A 30 20.82 -12.04 3.30
CA ILE A 30 20.87 -12.88 2.11
C ILE A 30 21.12 -12.01 0.89
N SER A 31 22.15 -12.35 0.14
CA SER A 31 22.60 -11.59 -1.02
C SER A 31 22.99 -12.51 -2.16
N GLY A 32 23.17 -11.95 -3.35
CA GLY A 32 23.51 -12.76 -4.49
C GLY A 32 23.41 -12.04 -5.82
N ILE A 33 23.58 -12.82 -6.87
CA ILE A 33 23.42 -12.39 -8.26
C ILE A 33 22.44 -13.32 -8.99
N VAL A 34 21.58 -12.74 -9.81
CA VAL A 34 20.64 -13.47 -10.65
C VAL A 34 21.02 -13.26 -12.11
N LEU A 35 21.22 -14.37 -12.82
CA LEU A 35 21.65 -14.35 -14.21
C LEU A 35 20.68 -15.16 -15.07
N ASN A 36 20.59 -14.76 -16.33
CA ASN A 36 19.83 -15.47 -17.33
C ASN A 36 20.53 -16.79 -17.66
N LYS A 37 19.80 -17.90 -17.53
CA LYS A 37 20.36 -19.24 -17.74
C LYS A 37 20.89 -19.43 -19.16
N LYS A 38 20.33 -18.73 -20.15
CA LYS A 38 20.66 -18.90 -21.57
C LYS A 38 22.01 -18.28 -21.96
N ASP A 39 22.27 -17.06 -21.53
CA ASP A 39 23.39 -16.21 -21.98
C ASP A 39 24.27 -15.73 -20.82
N GLN A 40 23.92 -16.07 -19.57
CA GLN A 40 24.61 -15.66 -18.34
C GLN A 40 24.62 -14.14 -18.12
N THR A 41 23.80 -13.36 -18.84
CA THR A 41 23.70 -11.92 -18.59
C THR A 41 23.01 -11.66 -17.26
N PRO A 42 23.35 -10.58 -16.55
CA PRO A 42 22.58 -10.13 -15.40
C PRO A 42 21.11 -9.94 -15.72
N ILE A 43 20.25 -10.35 -14.80
CA ILE A 43 18.81 -10.06 -14.89
C ILE A 43 18.52 -8.93 -13.91
N PRO A 44 18.36 -7.70 -14.39
CA PRO A 44 17.85 -6.63 -13.54
C PRO A 44 16.37 -6.85 -13.24
N ASP A 45 15.86 -6.15 -12.23
CA ASP A 45 14.42 -6.01 -12.03
C ASP A 45 13.65 -7.30 -11.69
N LEU A 46 14.37 -8.33 -11.28
CA LEU A 46 13.78 -9.58 -10.84
C LEU A 46 13.42 -9.49 -9.36
N LYS A 47 12.17 -9.80 -9.02
CA LYS A 47 11.69 -9.80 -7.64
C LYS A 47 12.31 -10.97 -6.87
N VAL A 48 12.88 -10.66 -5.71
CA VAL A 48 13.44 -11.62 -4.77
C VAL A 48 12.70 -11.50 -3.44
N GLU A 49 12.16 -12.61 -2.95
CA GLU A 49 11.38 -12.63 -1.71
C GLU A 49 11.87 -13.70 -0.75
N ILE A 50 11.86 -13.39 0.55
CA ILE A 50 12.02 -14.36 1.62
C ILE A 50 10.64 -14.66 2.21
N LEU A 51 10.30 -15.95 2.25
CA LEU A 51 9.04 -16.47 2.74
C LEU A 51 9.31 -17.41 3.92
N SER A 52 8.44 -17.43 4.93
CA SER A 52 8.45 -18.51 5.92
C SER A 52 7.83 -19.80 5.36
N GLY A 53 7.93 -20.90 6.11
CA GLY A 53 7.47 -22.22 5.66
C GLY A 53 5.98 -22.28 5.26
N ASN A 54 5.16 -21.42 5.85
CA ASN A 54 3.73 -21.21 5.52
C ASN A 54 3.50 -20.18 4.39
N ASN A 55 4.53 -19.82 3.64
CA ASN A 55 4.52 -18.84 2.54
C ASN A 55 4.16 -17.40 2.95
N LEU A 56 4.24 -17.04 4.24
CA LEU A 56 4.11 -15.65 4.65
C LEU A 56 5.38 -14.88 4.22
N LEU A 57 5.18 -13.77 3.51
CA LEU A 57 6.25 -12.87 3.13
C LEU A 57 6.93 -12.30 4.39
N LYS A 58 8.25 -12.47 4.45
CA LYS A 58 9.09 -11.90 5.51
C LYS A 58 9.74 -10.62 5.04
N ASP A 59 10.37 -10.67 3.88
CA ASP A 59 10.98 -9.50 3.26
C ASP A 59 11.12 -9.71 1.75
N SER A 60 11.40 -8.64 1.02
CA SER A 60 11.62 -8.68 -0.43
C SER A 60 12.50 -7.56 -0.92
N THR A 61 13.18 -7.80 -2.03
CA THR A 61 13.93 -6.80 -2.78
C THR A 61 13.79 -7.07 -4.28
N PHE A 62 14.51 -6.30 -5.09
CA PHE A 62 14.68 -6.53 -6.52
C PHE A 62 16.16 -6.57 -6.87
N THR A 63 16.48 -7.21 -7.98
CA THR A 63 17.84 -7.15 -8.52
C THR A 63 18.14 -5.78 -9.14
N ASP A 64 19.35 -5.28 -8.91
CA ASP A 64 19.87 -4.05 -9.54
C ASP A 64 20.23 -4.26 -11.02
N ASP A 65 20.74 -3.21 -11.67
CA ASP A 65 21.13 -3.26 -13.09
C ASP A 65 22.22 -4.30 -13.40
N ASP A 66 23.03 -4.64 -12.40
CA ASP A 66 24.07 -5.67 -12.47
C ASP A 66 23.56 -7.06 -12.00
N GLY A 67 22.25 -7.19 -11.78
CA GLY A 67 21.57 -8.42 -11.37
C GLY A 67 21.79 -8.81 -9.91
N ASN A 68 22.40 -7.95 -9.10
CA ASN A 68 22.68 -8.22 -7.70
C ASN A 68 21.49 -7.88 -6.82
N PHE A 69 21.35 -8.59 -5.70
CA PHE A 69 20.34 -8.30 -4.69
C PHE A 69 20.90 -8.46 -3.28
N MET A 70 20.28 -7.78 -2.33
CA MET A 70 20.59 -7.88 -0.92
C MET A 70 19.33 -7.64 -0.08
N ILE A 71 19.13 -8.49 0.93
CA ILE A 71 18.08 -8.36 1.95
C ILE A 71 18.78 -8.50 3.30
N GLU A 72 18.75 -7.44 4.09
CA GLU A 72 19.40 -7.34 5.40
C GLU A 72 18.38 -7.46 6.52
N GLU A 73 18.85 -7.71 7.75
CA GLU A 73 18.03 -7.72 8.97
C GLU A 73 16.81 -8.67 8.94
N VAL A 74 16.89 -9.79 8.21
CA VAL A 74 15.74 -10.70 8.02
C VAL A 74 15.21 -11.28 9.34
N GLY A 75 16.11 -11.65 10.25
CA GLY A 75 15.77 -12.18 11.59
C GLY A 75 15.48 -13.69 11.61
N TYR A 76 14.70 -14.12 12.60
CA TYR A 76 14.35 -15.54 12.77
C TYR A 76 13.22 -15.94 11.82
N VAL A 77 13.48 -16.98 11.01
CA VAL A 77 12.49 -17.49 10.06
C VAL A 77 12.37 -19.00 10.17
N TRP A 78 11.13 -19.47 10.34
CA TRP A 78 10.80 -20.89 10.31
C TRP A 78 10.71 -21.40 8.87
N LYS A 79 11.51 -22.44 8.56
CA LYS A 79 11.61 -23.11 7.25
C LYS A 79 11.63 -22.12 6.07
N PRO A 80 12.59 -21.18 6.06
CA PRO A 80 12.62 -20.11 5.09
C PRO A 80 12.74 -20.64 3.66
N LYS A 81 12.11 -19.94 2.73
CA LYS A 81 12.24 -20.13 1.30
C LYS A 81 12.62 -18.80 0.68
N ILE A 82 13.45 -18.84 -0.36
CA ILE A 82 13.69 -17.70 -1.23
C ILE A 82 12.98 -17.94 -2.56
N ARG A 83 12.24 -16.94 -3.03
CA ARG A 83 11.52 -16.99 -4.30
C ARG A 83 12.05 -15.90 -5.23
N PHE A 84 12.32 -16.31 -6.47
CA PHE A 84 12.76 -15.49 -7.58
C PHE A 84 11.68 -15.50 -8.63
N PHE A 85 11.19 -14.34 -9.06
CA PHE A 85 10.21 -14.29 -10.14
C PHE A 85 10.19 -12.93 -10.82
N SER A 86 9.74 -12.93 -12.07
CA SER A 86 9.40 -11.75 -12.84
C SER A 86 8.40 -12.17 -13.94
N ARG A 87 7.92 -11.21 -14.73
CA ARG A 87 7.03 -11.49 -15.85
C ARG A 87 7.70 -12.28 -16.98
N ASP A 88 8.99 -12.02 -17.20
CA ASP A 88 9.73 -12.56 -18.34
C ASP A 88 10.49 -13.85 -18.04
N PHE A 89 10.59 -14.24 -16.77
CA PHE A 89 11.39 -15.37 -16.32
C PHE A 89 10.59 -16.33 -15.42
N GLU A 90 10.91 -17.61 -15.52
CA GLU A 90 10.22 -18.66 -14.75
C GLU A 90 10.38 -18.43 -13.25
N SER A 91 9.29 -18.58 -12.48
CA SER A 91 9.38 -18.49 -11.03
C SER A 91 10.15 -19.68 -10.45
N ILE A 92 11.15 -19.39 -9.63
CA ILE A 92 11.96 -20.39 -8.95
C ILE A 92 11.85 -20.16 -7.44
N THR A 93 11.65 -21.23 -6.67
CA THR A 93 11.63 -21.16 -5.21
C THR A 93 12.58 -22.19 -4.63
N HIS A 94 13.49 -21.76 -3.75
CA HIS A 94 14.42 -22.63 -3.03
C HIS A 94 14.11 -22.65 -1.54
N LYS A 95 14.23 -23.81 -0.93
CA LYS A 95 14.24 -23.93 0.54
C LYS A 95 15.63 -23.55 1.04
N LEU A 96 15.68 -22.67 2.03
CA LEU A 96 16.92 -22.29 2.69
C LEU A 96 17.16 -23.22 3.90
N ASN A 97 18.39 -23.68 4.04
CA ASN A 97 18.80 -24.60 5.10
C ASN A 97 19.88 -23.97 5.98
N PRO A 98 19.91 -24.27 7.29
CA PRO A 98 20.94 -23.75 8.21
C PRO A 98 22.36 -24.05 7.76
N LYS A 99 22.58 -25.16 7.04
CA LYS A 99 23.90 -25.55 6.51
C LYS A 99 24.48 -24.58 5.47
N GLN A 100 23.65 -23.68 4.92
CA GLN A 100 24.07 -22.66 3.96
C GLN A 100 24.54 -21.37 4.64
N LEU A 101 24.33 -21.25 5.96
CA LEU A 101 24.75 -20.08 6.72
C LEU A 101 26.27 -20.06 6.84
N ASP A 102 26.84 -18.87 6.67
CA ASP A 102 28.20 -18.59 7.11
C ASP A 102 28.26 -18.38 8.64
N LYS A 103 29.45 -18.03 9.15
CA LYS A 103 29.68 -17.77 10.59
C LYS A 103 28.88 -16.57 11.13
N ASN A 104 28.41 -15.69 10.26
CA ASN A 104 27.67 -14.47 10.58
C ASN A 104 26.17 -14.60 10.29
N ASN A 105 25.68 -15.83 10.06
CA ASN A 105 24.30 -16.13 9.67
C ASN A 105 23.85 -15.49 8.35
N ASN A 106 24.77 -15.34 7.39
CA ASN A 106 24.45 -14.87 6.05
C ASN A 106 24.39 -16.01 5.03
N ILE A 107 23.68 -15.78 3.93
CA ILE A 107 23.62 -16.69 2.79
C ILE A 107 23.94 -15.92 1.50
N THR A 108 24.83 -16.46 0.67
CA THR A 108 25.10 -15.93 -0.68
C THR A 108 24.61 -16.90 -1.74
N ILE A 109 23.86 -16.41 -2.72
CA ILE A 109 23.23 -17.22 -3.77
C ILE A 109 23.63 -16.72 -5.15
N ARG A 110 24.05 -17.65 -6.03
CA ARG A 110 24.10 -17.42 -7.47
C ARG A 110 22.92 -18.13 -8.12
N GLN A 111 21.96 -17.36 -8.62
CA GLN A 111 20.73 -17.91 -9.19
C GLN A 111 20.74 -17.84 -10.72
N LEU A 112 20.38 -18.94 -11.38
CA LEU A 112 20.11 -18.99 -12.81
C LEU A 112 18.62 -19.14 -13.07
N VAL A 113 18.04 -18.26 -13.88
CA VAL A 113 16.60 -18.30 -14.20
C VAL A 113 16.41 -18.42 -15.71
N SER A 114 15.48 -19.28 -16.12
CA SER A 114 15.15 -19.46 -17.55
C SER A 114 14.13 -18.38 -17.98
N PRO A 115 14.29 -17.76 -19.16
CA PRO A 115 13.25 -16.92 -19.71
C PRO A 115 12.02 -17.75 -20.05
N ILE A 116 10.83 -17.20 -19.80
CA ILE A 116 9.58 -17.84 -20.20
C ILE A 116 9.49 -17.82 -21.74
N PRO A 117 9.19 -18.96 -22.40
CA PRO A 117 9.00 -19.00 -23.85
C PRO A 117 7.92 -18.01 -24.31
N ASN A 118 8.10 -17.36 -25.46
CA ASN A 118 7.16 -16.32 -25.94
C ASN A 118 5.69 -16.78 -26.01
N ASN A 119 5.44 -18.05 -26.31
CA ASN A 119 4.09 -18.63 -26.36
C ASN A 119 3.48 -18.94 -24.98
N LYS A 120 4.29 -18.88 -23.92
CA LYS A 120 3.88 -19.06 -22.52
C LYS A 120 4.00 -17.79 -21.69
N LYS A 121 4.66 -16.76 -22.21
CA LYS A 121 4.66 -15.44 -21.59
C LYS A 121 3.21 -15.02 -21.48
N ILE A 122 2.82 -14.57 -20.29
CA ILE A 122 1.55 -13.87 -20.13
C ILE A 122 1.63 -12.74 -21.17
N PRO A 123 0.74 -12.68 -22.17
CA PRO A 123 0.70 -11.56 -23.10
C PRO A 123 0.71 -10.32 -22.23
N SER A 124 1.56 -9.33 -22.52
CA SER A 124 1.45 -8.03 -21.85
C SER A 124 -0.04 -7.71 -21.79
N LEU A 125 -0.61 -7.64 -20.58
CA LEU A 125 -2.02 -7.33 -20.43
C LEU A 125 -2.24 -6.11 -21.33
N THR A 126 -3.17 -6.23 -22.29
CA THR A 126 -3.37 -5.21 -23.33
C THR A 126 -3.31 -3.85 -22.66
N GLN A 127 -2.54 -2.89 -23.21
CA GLN A 127 -2.27 -1.56 -22.60
C GLN A 127 -3.49 -1.02 -21.83
N ASN A 128 -4.67 -1.09 -22.45
CA ASN A 128 -5.98 -0.78 -21.84
C ASN A 128 -6.20 -1.27 -20.39
N ALA A 129 -5.67 -2.43 -20.02
CA ALA A 129 -5.76 -3.03 -18.69
C ALA A 129 -4.90 -2.32 -17.64
N ILE A 130 -3.66 -1.90 -17.96
CA ILE A 130 -2.82 -1.15 -17.01
C ILE A 130 -3.35 0.28 -16.84
N GLU A 131 -3.76 0.94 -17.94
CA GLU A 131 -4.39 2.27 -17.85
C GLU A 131 -5.68 2.20 -17.01
N SER A 132 -6.59 1.28 -17.35
CA SER A 132 -7.85 1.11 -16.63
C SER A 132 -7.61 0.78 -15.15
N ARG A 133 -6.61 -0.06 -14.86
CA ARG A 133 -6.25 -0.41 -13.48
C ARG A 133 -5.73 0.81 -12.72
N ALA A 134 -4.81 1.57 -13.29
CA ALA A 134 -4.25 2.76 -12.68
C ALA A 134 -5.35 3.80 -12.41
N GLU A 135 -6.25 4.02 -13.37
CA GLU A 135 -7.36 4.97 -13.25
C GLU A 135 -8.35 4.62 -12.12
N THR A 136 -8.46 3.34 -11.70
CA THR A 136 -9.33 2.96 -10.57
C THR A 136 -8.93 3.64 -9.26
N PHE A 137 -7.65 3.98 -9.09
CA PHE A 137 -7.15 4.64 -7.88
C PHE A 137 -7.42 6.16 -7.87
N PHE A 138 -7.69 6.75 -9.03
CA PHE A 138 -7.97 8.17 -9.17
C PHE A 138 -9.48 8.42 -9.19
N ILE A 139 -10.16 8.37 -8.05
CA ILE A 139 -11.61 8.62 -8.02
C ILE A 139 -11.87 10.14 -8.12
N ARG A 140 -12.72 10.57 -9.06
CA ARG A 140 -13.07 12.00 -9.18
C ARG A 140 -13.70 12.50 -7.88
N GLY A 141 -13.24 13.64 -7.39
CA GLY A 141 -13.63 14.22 -6.11
C GLY A 141 -12.74 13.78 -4.93
N ASN A 142 -11.93 12.74 -5.08
CA ASN A 142 -10.92 12.35 -4.09
C ASN A 142 -9.61 13.11 -4.31
N VAL A 143 -8.62 12.80 -3.47
CA VAL A 143 -7.26 13.34 -3.58
C VAL A 143 -6.24 12.20 -3.73
N PHE A 144 -5.11 12.55 -4.31
CA PHE A 144 -3.87 11.81 -4.21
C PHE A 144 -2.74 12.78 -3.85
N TYR A 145 -1.57 12.26 -3.49
CA TYR A 145 -0.39 13.06 -3.26
C TYR A 145 0.66 12.80 -4.34
N TYR A 146 1.33 13.85 -4.79
CA TYR A 146 2.49 13.75 -5.66
C TYR A 146 3.75 14.10 -4.87
N LEU A 147 4.70 13.18 -4.84
CA LEU A 147 5.96 13.35 -4.10
C LEU A 147 7.03 13.98 -5.00
N SER A 148 7.68 15.00 -4.49
CA SER A 148 8.82 15.67 -5.09
C SER A 148 10.01 15.66 -4.13
N ILE A 149 11.22 15.69 -4.69
CA ILE A 149 12.46 15.75 -3.95
C ILE A 149 13.14 17.07 -4.28
N VAL A 150 13.35 17.90 -3.27
CA VAL A 150 14.09 19.17 -3.40
C VAL A 150 15.16 19.19 -2.32
N ASN A 151 16.43 19.33 -2.71
CA ASN A 151 17.58 19.35 -1.78
C ASN A 151 17.59 18.15 -0.82
N ASN A 152 17.37 16.93 -1.36
CA ASN A 152 17.34 15.68 -0.59
C ASN A 152 16.24 15.62 0.50
N ARG A 153 15.20 16.44 0.40
CA ARG A 153 14.02 16.41 1.28
C ARG A 153 12.77 16.14 0.49
N TYR A 154 11.87 15.37 1.10
CA TYR A 154 10.58 15.04 0.53
C TYR A 154 9.57 16.17 0.72
N PHE A 155 8.86 16.49 -0.35
CA PHE A 155 7.71 17.39 -0.35
C PHE A 155 6.54 16.70 -1.04
N ALA A 156 5.36 16.74 -0.43
CA ALA A 156 4.18 16.13 -1.00
C ALA A 156 3.13 17.20 -1.32
N GLU A 157 2.72 17.25 -2.58
CA GLU A 157 1.62 18.10 -3.03
C GLU A 157 0.31 17.31 -2.98
N ARG A 158 -0.73 17.86 -2.33
CA ARG A 158 -2.06 17.25 -2.33
C ARG A 158 -2.88 17.75 -3.51
N ILE A 159 -3.30 16.83 -4.38
CA ILE A 159 -4.01 17.15 -5.62
C ILE A 159 -5.44 16.61 -5.55
N ILE A 160 -6.43 17.46 -5.81
CA ILE A 160 -7.85 17.08 -5.93
C ILE A 160 -8.13 16.61 -7.35
N ILE A 161 -8.67 15.40 -7.50
CA ILE A 161 -8.91 14.76 -8.79
C ILE A 161 -10.22 15.29 -9.39
N ARG A 162 -10.14 16.06 -10.48
CA ARG A 162 -11.30 16.55 -11.25
C ARG A 162 -11.46 15.79 -12.55
N SER A 163 -10.35 15.51 -13.22
CA SER A 163 -10.25 14.61 -14.37
C SER A 163 -9.10 13.63 -14.15
N LYS A 164 -9.15 12.51 -14.89
CA LYS A 164 -8.12 11.47 -14.88
C LYS A 164 -8.06 10.86 -16.25
N GLN A 165 -6.86 10.46 -16.65
CA GLN A 165 -6.60 9.62 -17.78
C GLN A 165 -5.23 8.97 -17.59
N ALA A 166 -5.08 7.69 -17.89
CA ALA A 166 -3.76 7.08 -18.04
C ALA A 166 -3.41 6.98 -19.52
N HIS A 167 -2.16 7.26 -19.87
CA HIS A 167 -1.64 7.19 -21.24
C HIS A 167 -0.46 6.22 -21.29
N ASP A 168 -0.51 5.28 -22.23
CA ASP A 168 0.64 4.44 -22.55
C ASP A 168 1.71 5.23 -23.30
N LYS A 169 2.97 4.93 -22.98
CA LYS A 169 4.15 5.46 -23.67
C LYS A 169 4.57 4.60 -24.87
N GLY A 170 3.97 3.42 -25.05
CA GLY A 170 4.25 2.49 -26.14
C GLY A 170 5.33 1.45 -25.80
N ASP A 171 5.93 1.56 -24.63
CA ASP A 171 6.93 0.63 -24.06
C ASP A 171 6.35 -0.22 -22.91
N GLY A 172 5.04 -0.10 -22.64
CA GLY A 172 4.34 -0.78 -21.55
C GLY A 172 4.37 -0.03 -20.22
N PHE A 173 4.99 1.15 -20.17
CA PHE A 173 4.88 2.08 -19.06
C PHE A 173 3.81 3.14 -19.34
N ILE A 174 3.24 3.69 -18.27
CA ILE A 174 2.16 4.68 -18.37
C ILE A 174 2.56 6.01 -17.72
N ASP A 175 1.96 7.09 -18.21
CA ASP A 175 1.84 8.34 -17.48
C ASP A 175 0.41 8.52 -16.96
N ILE A 176 0.27 9.19 -15.82
CA ILE A 176 -1.04 9.56 -15.28
C ILE A 176 -1.31 11.04 -15.54
N VAL A 177 -2.33 11.34 -16.33
CA VAL A 177 -2.81 12.72 -16.54
C VAL A 177 -3.96 13.01 -15.58
N VAL A 178 -3.73 13.88 -14.58
CA VAL A 178 -4.77 14.37 -13.67
C VAL A 178 -4.91 15.87 -13.84
N ASN A 179 -6.15 16.35 -14.04
CA ASN A 179 -6.45 17.77 -14.24
C ASN A 179 -5.67 18.41 -15.40
N GLY A 180 -5.28 17.62 -16.41
CA GLY A 180 -4.48 18.08 -17.55
C GLY A 180 -2.97 18.17 -17.28
N ILE A 181 -2.50 17.73 -16.12
CA ILE A 181 -1.08 17.67 -15.76
C ILE A 181 -0.65 16.21 -15.73
N THR A 182 0.51 15.92 -16.33
CA THR A 182 1.12 14.59 -16.39
C THR A 182 1.94 14.30 -15.14
N TYR A 183 1.75 13.11 -14.57
CA TYR A 183 2.42 12.63 -13.37
C TYR A 183 3.02 11.25 -13.59
N ASP A 184 4.24 11.08 -13.08
CA ASP A 184 4.92 9.79 -12.99
C ASP A 184 4.24 8.89 -11.93
N PRO A 185 3.79 7.68 -12.29
CA PRO A 185 3.21 6.72 -11.35
C PRO A 185 4.10 6.43 -10.14
N ALA A 186 5.43 6.42 -10.29
CA ALA A 186 6.36 6.13 -9.20
C ALA A 186 6.38 7.23 -8.13
N ARG A 187 5.83 8.41 -8.41
CA ARG A 187 5.72 9.52 -7.45
C ARG A 187 4.29 9.78 -6.98
N CYS A 188 3.33 9.02 -7.52
CA CYS A 188 1.92 9.12 -7.14
C CYS A 188 1.64 8.26 -5.92
N TYR A 189 1.08 8.87 -4.87
CA TYR A 189 0.62 8.19 -3.67
C TYR A 189 -0.89 8.26 -3.57
N VAL A 190 -1.54 7.10 -3.61
CA VAL A 190 -2.99 6.95 -3.64
C VAL A 190 -3.50 6.39 -2.32
N PRO A 191 -4.74 6.71 -1.89
CA PRO A 191 -5.26 6.26 -0.61
C PRO A 191 -5.44 4.73 -0.57
N GLN A 192 -4.83 4.08 0.43
CA GLN A 192 -4.97 2.65 0.75
C GLN A 192 -5.20 2.48 2.24
N ILE A 193 -6.34 1.89 2.63
CA ILE A 193 -6.76 1.58 4.03
C ILE A 193 -6.02 2.41 5.11
N GLY A 194 -6.33 3.71 5.20
CA GLY A 194 -5.80 4.60 6.25
C GLY A 194 -4.37 5.13 6.06
N LYS A 195 -3.70 4.77 4.96
CA LYS A 195 -2.40 5.30 4.52
C LYS A 195 -2.48 5.77 3.07
N TYR A 196 -1.38 6.34 2.59
CA TYR A 196 -1.17 6.65 1.18
C TYR A 196 0.00 5.79 0.70
N GLU A 197 -0.24 4.95 -0.28
CA GLU A 197 0.71 3.97 -0.81
C GLU A 197 1.07 4.31 -2.25
N ASN A 198 2.30 3.99 -2.63
CA ASN A 198 2.82 4.31 -3.94
C ASN A 198 2.07 3.55 -5.05
N LEU A 199 1.57 4.27 -6.05
CA LEU A 199 0.80 3.69 -7.15
C LEU A 199 1.61 2.63 -7.90
N ALA A 200 2.85 2.96 -8.26
CA ALA A 200 3.69 2.05 -9.04
C ALA A 200 3.98 0.73 -8.31
N HIS A 201 4.02 0.75 -6.97
CA HIS A 201 4.12 -0.48 -6.19
C HIS A 201 2.83 -1.30 -6.24
N ILE A 202 1.66 -0.66 -6.10
CA ILE A 202 0.36 -1.34 -6.09
C ILE A 202 0.08 -2.05 -7.42
N ILE A 203 0.53 -1.47 -8.53
CA ILE A 203 0.36 -2.02 -9.88
C ILE A 203 1.68 -2.54 -10.47
N ASP A 204 2.65 -2.90 -9.61
CA ASP A 204 3.94 -3.52 -9.95
C ASP A 204 3.77 -4.61 -11.01
N ASP A 205 2.89 -5.58 -10.73
CA ASP A 205 2.62 -6.75 -11.58
C ASP A 205 2.14 -6.38 -13.00
N TYR A 206 1.76 -5.12 -13.25
CA TYR A 206 1.29 -4.61 -14.54
C TYR A 206 2.41 -4.01 -15.40
N PHE A 207 3.55 -3.62 -14.82
CA PHE A 207 4.67 -3.10 -15.60
C PHE A 207 5.53 -4.21 -16.22
N PRO A 208 6.21 -3.95 -17.35
CA PRO A 208 7.24 -4.83 -17.89
C PRO A 208 8.38 -5.05 -16.89
N SER A 209 8.72 -4.00 -16.13
CA SER A 209 9.71 -4.04 -15.07
C SER A 209 9.30 -3.13 -13.87
N PRO A 210 9.75 -3.42 -12.64
CA PRO A 210 9.38 -2.75 -11.40
C PRO A 210 9.97 -1.35 -11.30
N ILE A 211 9.22 -0.34 -11.76
CA ILE A 211 9.63 1.07 -11.70
C ILE A 211 9.76 1.61 -10.26
N PHE A 212 8.96 1.10 -9.32
CA PHE A 212 8.98 1.61 -7.94
C PHE A 212 10.28 1.25 -7.20
N ALA A 213 10.78 0.03 -7.39
CA ALA A 213 11.97 -0.47 -6.69
C ALA A 213 13.20 0.41 -6.94
N ARG A 214 13.40 0.80 -8.20
CA ARG A 214 14.50 1.65 -8.66
C ARG A 214 14.41 3.09 -8.15
N SER A 215 13.23 3.52 -7.73
CA SER A 215 12.99 4.93 -7.41
C SER A 215 13.62 5.36 -6.07
N GLY A 216 13.89 4.40 -5.16
CA GLY A 216 14.32 4.70 -3.79
C GLY A 216 13.27 5.45 -2.95
N LEU A 217 12.03 5.57 -3.43
CA LEU A 217 10.96 6.29 -2.78
C LEU A 217 10.31 5.43 -1.68
N PRO A 218 9.73 6.04 -0.63
CA PRO A 218 9.10 5.28 0.45
C PRO A 218 7.83 4.57 -0.04
N LEU A 219 7.57 3.34 0.41
CA LEU A 219 6.35 2.60 0.04
C LEU A 219 5.07 3.34 0.44
N HIS A 220 5.07 3.90 1.65
CA HIS A 220 3.98 4.73 2.15
C HIS A 220 4.45 6.16 2.35
N LEU A 221 3.59 7.12 2.03
CA LEU A 221 3.90 8.52 2.25
C LEU A 221 4.02 8.80 3.77
N PRO A 222 5.13 9.41 4.23
CA PRO A 222 5.30 9.81 5.62
C PRO A 222 4.14 10.68 6.13
N LYS A 223 3.67 10.42 7.36
CA LYS A 223 2.48 11.09 7.93
C LYS A 223 2.68 12.59 8.10
N ASP A 224 3.89 13.04 8.34
CA ASP A 224 4.27 14.45 8.48
C ASP A 224 4.11 15.24 7.17
N LEU A 225 4.19 14.57 6.02
CA LEU A 225 3.94 15.15 4.70
C LEU A 225 2.44 15.23 4.34
N LEU A 226 1.59 14.48 5.04
CA LEU A 226 0.14 14.51 4.82
C LEU A 226 -0.47 15.76 5.44
N GLU A 227 -1.37 16.41 4.69
CA GLU A 227 -2.21 17.48 5.22
C GLU A 227 -3.22 16.95 6.26
N PRO A 228 -3.74 17.80 7.16
CA PRO A 228 -4.81 17.41 8.10
C PRO A 228 -6.02 16.81 7.39
N SER A 229 -6.66 15.83 8.04
CA SER A 229 -7.86 15.19 7.51
C SER A 229 -9.00 16.19 7.35
N THR A 230 -9.86 15.95 6.37
CA THR A 230 -11.01 16.82 6.05
C THR A 230 -12.32 16.08 6.26
N ILE A 231 -13.21 16.67 7.07
CA ILE A 231 -14.63 16.32 7.12
C ILE A 231 -15.35 17.24 6.15
N TYR A 232 -16.12 16.71 5.23
CA TYR A 232 -16.80 17.49 4.20
C TYR A 232 -18.18 16.92 3.90
N GLY A 233 -19.04 17.69 3.25
CA GLY A 233 -20.32 17.19 2.79
C GLY A 233 -21.19 18.30 2.22
N ALA A 234 -22.47 17.99 2.06
CA ALA A 234 -23.48 18.94 1.64
C ALA A 234 -24.73 18.88 2.53
N VAL A 235 -25.38 20.03 2.71
CA VAL A 235 -26.72 20.13 3.29
C VAL A 235 -27.74 20.22 2.16
N LYS A 236 -28.76 19.37 2.22
CA LYS A 236 -29.83 19.28 1.23
C LYS A 236 -31.19 19.39 1.88
N ASP A 237 -32.16 19.85 1.11
CA ASP A 237 -33.56 19.85 1.50
C ASP A 237 -34.06 18.40 1.49
N ALA A 238 -34.65 17.92 2.59
CA ALA A 238 -35.00 16.50 2.74
C ALA A 238 -36.10 16.07 1.77
N ILE A 239 -37.01 17.00 1.40
CA ILE A 239 -38.14 16.73 0.52
C ILE A 239 -37.72 16.82 -0.95
N THR A 240 -37.06 17.91 -1.33
CA THR A 240 -36.74 18.19 -2.73
C THR A 240 -35.37 17.65 -3.16
N GLY A 241 -34.51 17.27 -2.21
CA GLY A 241 -33.13 16.84 -2.47
C GLY A 241 -32.21 17.97 -2.95
N LYS A 242 -32.71 19.20 -3.08
CA LYS A 242 -31.95 20.35 -3.57
C LYS A 242 -30.94 20.84 -2.53
N ALA A 243 -29.83 21.40 -2.98
CA ALA A 243 -28.83 21.98 -2.09
C ALA A 243 -29.39 23.18 -1.31
N VAL A 244 -29.05 23.29 -0.02
CA VAL A 244 -29.48 24.40 0.84
C VAL A 244 -28.28 25.29 1.16
N PRO A 245 -28.17 26.48 0.55
CA PRO A 245 -27.14 27.45 0.90
C PRO A 245 -27.45 28.17 2.22
N GLY A 246 -26.42 28.75 2.84
CA GLY A 246 -26.60 29.61 4.02
C GLY A 246 -26.82 28.88 5.35
N VAL A 247 -26.62 27.55 5.37
CA VAL A 247 -26.77 26.74 6.59
C VAL A 247 -25.50 26.84 7.43
N GLU A 248 -25.63 27.16 8.71
CA GLU A 248 -24.49 27.14 9.63
C GLU A 248 -24.20 25.69 10.07
N VAL A 249 -22.99 25.22 9.78
CA VAL A 249 -22.47 23.92 10.20
C VAL A 249 -21.38 24.15 11.25
N ARG A 250 -21.39 23.37 12.33
CA ARG A 250 -20.44 23.51 13.45
C ARG A 250 -19.92 22.15 13.91
N LEU A 251 -18.66 22.11 14.32
CA LEU A 251 -18.12 20.96 15.07
C LEU A 251 -18.33 21.19 16.56
N ALA A 252 -19.13 20.35 17.21
CA ALA A 252 -19.44 20.46 18.64
C ALA A 252 -18.16 20.32 19.49
N GLY A 253 -18.09 21.08 20.57
CA GLY A 253 -16.87 21.15 21.40
C GLY A 253 -15.71 21.93 20.76
N SER A 254 -15.94 22.60 19.62
CA SER A 254 -14.94 23.48 18.99
C SER A 254 -15.55 24.82 18.57
N SER A 255 -14.69 25.81 18.34
CA SER A 255 -15.06 27.10 17.75
C SER A 255 -15.20 27.06 16.22
N LYS A 256 -14.97 25.92 15.57
CA LYS A 256 -15.03 25.79 14.11
C LYS A 256 -16.47 25.81 13.62
N ARG A 257 -16.79 26.82 12.82
CA ARG A 257 -18.06 26.98 12.10
C ARG A 257 -17.85 27.24 10.61
N ARG A 258 -18.81 26.83 9.78
CA ARG A 258 -18.87 27.07 8.33
C ARG A 258 -20.29 27.42 7.93
N ILE A 259 -20.43 28.17 6.84
CA ILE A 259 -21.71 28.42 6.19
C ILE A 259 -21.69 27.66 4.86
N THR A 260 -22.77 26.94 4.53
CA THR A 260 -22.84 26.21 3.26
C THR A 260 -22.85 27.16 2.06
N ASP A 261 -22.13 26.77 1.01
CA ASP A 261 -22.06 27.53 -0.25
C ASP A 261 -23.36 27.40 -1.09
N GLN A 262 -23.39 28.02 -2.28
CA GLN A 262 -24.52 27.94 -3.22
C GLN A 262 -24.89 26.50 -3.63
N LYS A 263 -23.97 25.54 -3.51
CA LYS A 263 -24.16 24.12 -3.78
C LYS A 263 -24.41 23.32 -2.48
N GLY A 264 -24.65 24.00 -1.37
CA GLY A 264 -24.91 23.42 -0.06
C GLY A 264 -23.69 22.81 0.60
N LYS A 265 -22.47 23.01 0.08
CA LYS A 265 -21.26 22.29 0.51
C LYS A 265 -20.57 22.96 1.70
N PHE A 266 -19.92 22.15 2.54
CA PHE A 266 -19.06 22.59 3.64
C PHE A 266 -17.83 21.68 3.80
N ALA A 267 -16.79 22.19 4.46
CA ALA A 267 -15.61 21.41 4.84
C ALA A 267 -14.90 21.93 6.10
N PHE A 268 -14.39 21.01 6.91
CA PHE A 268 -13.56 21.25 8.09
C PHE A 268 -12.28 20.44 8.03
N GLN A 269 -11.14 21.08 8.28
CA GLN A 269 -9.91 20.37 8.59
C GLN A 269 -9.88 19.98 10.07
N VAL A 270 -9.48 18.76 10.36
CA VAL A 270 -9.34 18.19 11.70
C VAL A 270 -7.92 17.65 11.88
N LYS A 271 -7.33 17.93 13.05
CA LYS A 271 -5.91 17.61 13.34
C LYS A 271 -5.74 16.33 14.14
N GLU A 272 -6.84 15.78 14.66
CA GLU A 272 -6.84 14.63 15.56
C GLU A 272 -7.81 13.57 15.05
N ALA A 273 -7.45 12.31 15.25
CA ALA A 273 -8.39 11.20 15.06
C ALA A 273 -9.39 11.19 16.22
N GLY A 274 -10.60 10.68 15.98
CA GLY A 274 -11.64 10.61 17.00
C GLY A 274 -13.04 10.76 16.43
N THR A 275 -14.02 10.78 17.32
CA THR A 275 -15.44 10.97 16.97
C THR A 275 -15.79 12.45 17.03
N TYR A 276 -16.21 12.99 15.89
CA TYR A 276 -16.65 14.38 15.78
C TYR A 276 -18.17 14.44 15.72
N ARG A 277 -18.77 15.40 16.44
CA ARG A 277 -20.20 15.70 16.36
C ARG A 277 -20.41 16.93 15.49
N ILE A 278 -21.18 16.80 14.42
CA ILE A 278 -21.50 17.90 13.50
C ILE A 278 -22.91 18.37 13.82
N MET A 279 -23.07 19.66 14.05
CA MET A 279 -24.36 20.31 14.28
C MET A 279 -24.69 21.22 13.10
N VAL A 280 -25.94 21.18 12.66
CA VAL A 280 -26.43 21.92 11.51
C VAL A 280 -27.58 22.81 11.95
N ASN A 281 -27.47 24.11 11.71
CA ASN A 281 -28.48 25.11 12.00
C ASN A 281 -28.97 25.73 10.69
N PRO A 282 -30.19 25.40 10.24
CA PRO A 282 -30.71 25.89 8.97
C PRO A 282 -31.10 27.39 9.04
N PRO A 283 -31.15 28.09 7.89
CA PRO A 283 -31.56 29.48 7.80
C PRO A 283 -33.07 29.66 8.08
N LEU A 284 -33.53 30.91 8.17
CA LEU A 284 -34.96 31.24 8.36
C LEU A 284 -35.84 30.59 7.27
N GLY A 285 -37.01 30.08 7.67
CA GLY A 285 -37.94 29.37 6.78
C GLY A 285 -37.73 27.85 6.70
N TYR A 286 -36.80 27.30 7.46
CA TYR A 286 -36.61 25.86 7.68
C TYR A 286 -36.90 25.50 9.15
N THR A 287 -37.44 24.31 9.41
CA THR A 287 -37.75 23.88 10.77
C THR A 287 -36.48 23.55 11.56
N LYS A 288 -36.36 24.09 12.78
CA LYS A 288 -35.25 23.77 13.70
C LYS A 288 -35.26 22.32 14.20
N ASN A 289 -36.40 21.62 14.10
CA ASN A 289 -36.56 20.25 14.56
C ASN A 289 -35.71 19.24 13.78
N GLU A 290 -35.11 19.65 12.66
CA GLU A 290 -34.13 18.85 11.90
C GLU A 290 -32.68 19.32 12.07
N SER A 291 -32.35 19.92 13.22
CA SER A 291 -30.96 20.17 13.62
C SER A 291 -30.27 18.83 13.90
N GLY A 292 -29.85 18.13 12.84
CA GLY A 292 -29.28 16.79 12.94
C GLY A 292 -27.86 16.83 13.53
N ILE A 293 -27.71 16.35 14.77
CA ILE A 293 -26.39 16.03 15.31
C ILE A 293 -25.93 14.73 14.65
N SER A 294 -25.00 14.81 13.70
CA SER A 294 -24.36 13.61 13.15
C SER A 294 -23.06 13.33 13.89
N GLN A 295 -22.70 12.05 14.01
CA GLN A 295 -21.38 11.64 14.46
C GLN A 295 -20.59 11.10 13.28
N ILE A 296 -19.32 11.47 13.20
CA ILE A 296 -18.40 10.92 12.21
C ILE A 296 -17.09 10.50 12.89
N MET A 297 -16.68 9.26 12.60
CA MET A 297 -15.43 8.70 13.12
C MET A 297 -14.29 9.00 12.16
N VAL A 298 -13.39 9.87 12.57
CA VAL A 298 -12.15 10.20 11.87
C VAL A 298 -11.10 9.22 12.34
N LYS A 299 -10.78 8.23 11.50
CA LYS A 299 -9.82 7.16 11.82
C LYS A 299 -8.36 7.60 11.74
N SER A 300 -8.05 8.62 10.94
CA SER A 300 -6.70 9.18 10.78
C SER A 300 -6.75 10.70 10.92
N SER A 301 -5.80 11.27 11.67
CA SER A 301 -5.64 12.71 11.85
C SER A 301 -5.14 13.44 10.59
N ARG A 302 -4.51 12.71 9.66
CA ARG A 302 -3.94 13.27 8.44
C ARG A 302 -4.29 12.46 7.21
N GLY A 303 -4.48 13.15 6.09
CA GLY A 303 -4.76 12.59 4.77
C GLY A 303 -6.16 12.00 4.57
N GLY A 304 -7.01 11.94 5.60
CA GLY A 304 -8.35 11.34 5.49
C GLY A 304 -9.39 12.29 4.91
N TRP A 305 -10.38 11.73 4.19
CA TRP A 305 -11.56 12.42 3.68
C TRP A 305 -12.81 11.73 4.20
N TYR A 306 -13.62 12.46 4.97
CA TYR A 306 -14.77 11.92 5.70
C TYR A 306 -16.04 12.65 5.28
N LEU A 307 -16.87 11.97 4.47
CA LEU A 307 -18.14 12.51 3.97
C LEU A 307 -19.21 12.49 5.07
N SER A 308 -19.87 13.63 5.28
CA SER A 308 -21.04 13.76 6.15
C SER A 308 -22.09 14.65 5.47
N ASN A 309 -23.08 14.02 4.84
CA ASN A 309 -24.22 14.75 4.27
C ASN A 309 -25.30 14.96 5.33
N HIS A 310 -26.01 16.07 5.22
CA HIS A 310 -27.08 16.44 6.14
C HIS A 310 -28.32 16.85 5.37
N PHE A 311 -29.48 16.68 6.01
CA PHE A 311 -30.77 17.01 5.43
C PHE A 311 -31.54 17.92 6.38
N VAL A 312 -32.25 18.89 5.81
CA VAL A 312 -33.10 19.85 6.53
C VAL A 312 -34.43 20.01 5.79
N SER A 313 -35.52 20.23 6.49
CA SER A 313 -36.86 20.39 5.92
C SER A 313 -37.44 21.75 6.23
N ARG A 314 -38.25 22.23 5.29
CA ARG A 314 -39.09 23.42 5.46
C ARG A 314 -40.32 23.11 6.28
#